data_AF-A0A7S0W0I4-F1
#
_entry.id   AF-A0A7S0W0I4-F1
#
_cell.length_a   1.000
_cell.length_b   1.000
_cell.length_c   1.000
_cell.angle_alpha   90.00
_cell.angle_beta   90.00
_cell.angle_gamma   90.00
#
_symmetry.space_group_name_H-M   'P 1'
#
loop_
_entity.id
_entity.type
_entity.pdbx_description
1 polymer ?
#
loop_
_entity_poly.entity_id
_entity_poly.type
_entity_poly.pdbx_seq_one_letter_code
_entity_poly.pdbx_strand_id
1 'polypeptide(L)'
;ERDTFVIYDESRCRGADLKLNNDAVALVTLGLKMCKDKLMQAAARMRKLSEGQRLVFLVTAEVAVQARTHSQLDQGSKLTVHHILAWVMHNTVRSTSSGLTQWGEKGMVFATTHGCREVCRIEEKLDLEKLYARPLQKTSSDRIMRATQKLLVDRRTAVSPTCAW
;
A
#
# COMPACT_ATOMS: atom_id res chain seq x y z
N GLU A 1 -11.96 -26.99 23.30
CA GLU A 1 -11.88 -26.27 22.01
C GLU A 1 -11.03 -27.06 21.03
N ARG A 2 -11.59 -28.08 20.36
CA ARG A 2 -10.79 -28.92 19.45
C ARG A 2 -10.79 -28.43 18.00
N ASP A 3 -11.76 -27.62 17.59
CA ASP A 3 -11.84 -27.10 16.20
C ASP A 3 -12.24 -25.62 16.19
N THR A 4 -11.28 -24.73 16.46
CA THR A 4 -11.48 -23.28 16.35
C THR A 4 -11.00 -22.81 14.98
N PHE A 5 -11.93 -22.42 14.11
CA PHE A 5 -11.62 -21.81 12.83
C PHE A 5 -11.65 -20.28 12.94
N VAL A 6 -10.55 -19.64 12.57
CA VAL A 6 -10.38 -18.19 12.69
C VAL A 6 -10.13 -17.60 11.31
N ILE A 7 -10.85 -16.53 10.98
CA ILE A 7 -10.66 -15.76 9.76
C ILE A 7 -10.07 -14.40 10.13
N TYR A 8 -8.94 -14.07 9.52
CA TYR A 8 -8.35 -12.74 9.58
C TYR A 8 -8.58 -12.02 8.24
N ASP A 9 -9.26 -10.88 8.27
CA ASP A 9 -9.36 -9.94 7.15
C ASP A 9 -8.58 -8.66 7.44
N GLU A 10 -7.99 -8.05 6.41
CA GLU A 10 -7.11 -6.89 6.51
C GLU A 10 -7.84 -5.69 7.14
N SER A 11 -9.09 -5.44 6.74
CA SER A 11 -9.85 -4.27 7.18
C SER A 11 -10.49 -4.44 8.57
N ARG A 12 -10.93 -5.66 8.89
CA ARG A 12 -11.83 -5.93 10.02
C ARG A 12 -11.16 -6.56 11.23
N CYS A 13 -9.90 -6.97 11.12
CA CYS A 13 -9.18 -7.65 12.20
C CYS A 13 -7.98 -6.86 12.73
N ARG A 14 -7.95 -5.53 12.53
CA ARG A 14 -6.91 -4.68 13.14
C ARG A 14 -7.06 -4.71 14.67
N GLY A 15 -5.98 -5.04 15.38
CA GLY A 15 -5.98 -5.14 16.84
C GLY A 15 -6.52 -6.46 17.43
N ALA A 16 -7.06 -7.37 16.61
CA ALA A 16 -7.49 -8.68 17.10
C ALA A 16 -6.28 -9.56 17.46
N ASP A 17 -6.20 -10.03 18.70
CA ASP A 17 -5.16 -10.93 19.19
C ASP A 17 -5.82 -12.19 19.76
N LEU A 18 -5.83 -13.25 18.96
CA LEU A 18 -6.44 -14.54 19.34
C LEU A 18 -5.31 -15.50 19.71
N LYS A 19 -5.46 -16.17 20.84
CA LYS A 19 -4.52 -17.19 21.30
C LYS A 19 -4.79 -18.49 20.55
N LEU A 20 -4.00 -18.73 19.52
CA LEU A 20 -4.06 -19.96 18.73
C LEU A 20 -3.21 -21.06 19.40
N ASN A 21 -3.61 -22.31 19.20
CA ASN A 21 -2.84 -23.46 19.67
C ASN A 21 -1.44 -23.51 19.04
N ASN A 22 -0.51 -24.20 19.70
CA ASN A 22 0.88 -24.31 19.22
C ASN A 22 0.99 -25.07 17.88
N ASP A 23 0.06 -25.96 17.59
CA ASP A 23 0.02 -26.77 16.37
C ASP A 23 -0.88 -26.16 15.27
N ALA A 24 -1.38 -24.94 15.48
CA ALA A 24 -2.26 -24.27 14.55
C ALA A 24 -1.59 -24.07 13.17
N VAL A 25 -2.38 -24.30 12.12
CA VAL A 25 -1.96 -24.11 10.73
C VAL A 25 -2.78 -22.98 10.13
N ALA A 26 -2.11 -21.94 9.64
CA ALA A 26 -2.77 -20.86 8.93
C ALA A 26 -2.60 -21.01 7.42
N LEU A 27 -3.71 -20.78 6.72
CA LEU A 27 -3.75 -20.66 5.27
C LEU A 27 -3.70 -19.17 4.90
N VAL A 28 -2.69 -18.76 4.16
CA VAL A 28 -2.51 -17.37 3.74
C VAL A 28 -2.75 -17.27 2.24
N THR A 29 -3.75 -16.49 1.85
CA THR A 29 -4.09 -16.22 0.45
C THR A 29 -3.24 -15.08 -0.09
N LEU A 30 -2.62 -15.30 -1.25
CA LEU A 30 -1.73 -14.31 -1.89
C LEU A 30 -2.40 -13.71 -3.13
N GLY A 31 -2.47 -12.38 -3.18
CA GLY A 31 -2.91 -11.61 -4.34
C GLY A 31 -1.74 -11.06 -5.16
N LEU A 32 -1.98 -10.67 -6.41
CA LEU A 32 -0.97 -10.24 -7.40
C LEU A 32 -0.02 -9.13 -6.95
N LYS A 33 -0.45 -8.23 -6.07
CA LYS A 33 0.35 -7.10 -5.58
C LYS A 33 0.83 -7.30 -4.14
N MET A 34 0.87 -8.55 -3.68
CA MET A 34 1.33 -8.84 -2.33
C MET A 34 2.78 -8.37 -2.15
N CYS A 35 3.00 -7.60 -1.10
CA CYS A 35 4.30 -7.06 -0.69
C CYS A 35 4.67 -7.63 0.69
N LYS A 36 5.96 -7.52 1.03
CA LYS A 36 6.55 -8.05 2.26
C LYS A 36 5.76 -7.64 3.48
N ASP A 37 5.41 -6.37 3.61
CA ASP A 37 4.81 -5.86 4.84
C ASP A 37 3.43 -6.46 5.09
N LYS A 38 2.57 -6.56 4.05
CA LYS A 38 1.26 -7.20 4.18
C LYS A 38 1.36 -8.69 4.46
N LEU A 39 2.29 -9.39 3.79
CA LEU A 39 2.56 -10.80 4.04
C LEU A 39 3.01 -11.03 5.48
N MET A 40 3.96 -10.23 5.95
CA MET A 40 4.49 -10.30 7.31
C MET A 40 3.43 -9.96 8.35
N GLN A 41 2.55 -8.99 8.09
CA GLN A 41 1.42 -8.68 8.97
C GLN A 41 0.43 -9.85 9.09
N ALA A 42 0.15 -10.56 8.00
CA ALA A 42 -0.68 -11.75 8.03
C ALA A 42 0.02 -12.91 8.76
N ALA A 43 1.28 -13.18 8.43
CA ALA A 43 2.09 -14.22 9.07
C ALA A 43 2.28 -13.97 10.57
N ALA A 44 2.47 -12.72 10.99
CA ALA A 44 2.66 -12.33 12.38
C ALA A 44 1.43 -12.57 13.28
N ARG A 45 0.27 -12.90 12.72
CA ARG A 45 -0.88 -13.41 13.50
C ARG A 45 -0.58 -14.78 14.10
N MET A 46 0.28 -15.56 13.46
CA MET A 46 0.86 -16.79 14.01
C MET A 46 2.03 -16.43 14.92
N ARG A 47 1.75 -16.18 16.21
CA ARG A 47 2.76 -15.73 17.19
C ARG A 47 3.85 -16.78 17.48
N LYS A 48 3.59 -18.05 17.19
CA LYS A 48 4.44 -19.19 17.54
C LYS A 48 4.97 -19.95 16.31
N LEU A 49 5.29 -19.20 15.25
CA LEU A 49 5.87 -19.74 14.01
C LEU A 49 7.19 -20.50 14.22
N SER A 50 7.97 -20.13 15.26
CA SER A 50 9.18 -20.85 15.68
C SER A 50 8.91 -22.04 16.61
N GLU A 51 7.69 -22.18 17.13
CA GLU A 51 7.31 -23.08 18.22
C GLU A 51 6.13 -23.99 17.82
N GLY A 52 6.10 -24.42 16.56
CA GLY A 52 5.19 -25.46 16.06
C GLY A 52 4.08 -24.96 15.12
N GLN A 53 3.75 -23.66 15.13
CA GLN A 53 2.75 -23.14 14.21
C GLN A 53 3.27 -23.13 12.78
N ARG A 54 2.38 -23.34 11.81
CA ARG A 54 2.75 -23.44 10.39
C ARG A 54 1.93 -22.52 9.52
N LEU A 55 2.52 -22.17 8.38
CA LEU A 55 1.87 -21.40 7.32
C LEU A 55 1.82 -22.20 6.02
N VAL A 56 0.69 -22.11 5.34
CA VAL A 56 0.48 -22.65 4.00
C VAL A 56 0.06 -21.50 3.09
N PHE A 57 0.76 -21.32 1.97
CA PHE A 57 0.41 -20.30 1.00
C PHE A 57 -0.57 -20.84 -0.03
N LEU A 58 -1.71 -20.17 -0.18
CA LEU A 58 -2.65 -20.37 -1.27
C LEU A 58 -2.43 -19.29 -2.32
N VAL A 59 -2.08 -19.70 -3.54
CA VAL A 59 -1.81 -18.81 -4.66
C VAL A 59 -2.77 -19.08 -5.80
N THR A 60 -3.19 -18.02 -6.50
CA THR A 60 -3.91 -18.15 -7.77
C THR A 60 -2.96 -18.58 -8.89
N ALA A 61 -3.51 -19.07 -10.00
CA ALA A 61 -2.72 -19.46 -11.17
C ALA A 61 -1.85 -18.29 -11.68
N GLU A 62 -2.39 -17.07 -11.69
CA GLU A 62 -1.69 -15.87 -12.14
C GLU A 62 -0.49 -15.53 -11.23
N VAL A 63 -0.65 -15.61 -9.90
CA VAL A 63 0.45 -15.42 -8.95
C VAL A 63 1.52 -16.50 -9.16
N ALA A 64 1.10 -17.74 -9.37
CA ALA A 64 2.03 -18.84 -9.62
C ALA A 64 2.81 -18.65 -10.93
N VAL A 65 2.18 -18.12 -11.99
CA VAL A 65 2.86 -17.75 -13.24
C VAL A 65 3.86 -16.62 -12.99
N GLN A 66 3.46 -15.53 -12.34
CA GLN A 66 4.37 -14.41 -12.06
C GLN A 66 5.57 -14.80 -11.21
N ALA A 67 5.36 -15.64 -10.19
CA ALA A 67 6.45 -16.13 -9.34
C ALA A 67 7.41 -17.05 -10.12
N ARG A 68 6.89 -17.88 -11.03
CA ARG A 68 7.71 -18.71 -11.93
C ARG A 68 8.52 -17.86 -12.90
N THR A 69 7.88 -16.89 -13.55
CA THR A 69 8.56 -15.96 -14.47
C THR A 69 9.64 -15.16 -13.76
N HIS A 70 9.36 -14.65 -12.56
CA HIS A 70 10.36 -13.92 -11.76
C HIS A 70 11.56 -14.78 -11.39
N SER A 71 11.31 -16.04 -11.02
CA SER A 71 12.35 -17.00 -10.62
C SER A 71 12.99 -17.75 -11.78
N GLN A 72 12.60 -17.44 -13.04
CA GLN A 72 13.07 -18.08 -14.26
C GLN A 72 12.95 -19.62 -14.22
N LEU A 73 11.82 -20.12 -13.71
CA LEU A 73 11.56 -21.55 -13.58
C LEU A 73 11.04 -22.18 -14.88
N ASP A 74 11.59 -23.33 -15.24
CA ASP A 74 11.09 -24.17 -16.32
C ASP A 74 9.69 -24.74 -16.03
N GLN A 75 8.96 -25.12 -17.09
CA GLN A 75 7.57 -25.59 -16.96
C GLN A 75 7.41 -26.86 -16.11
N GLY A 76 8.46 -27.68 -15.98
CA GLY A 76 8.45 -28.89 -15.14
C GLY A 76 8.90 -28.67 -13.69
N SER A 77 9.45 -27.50 -13.36
CA SER A 77 10.05 -27.25 -12.05
C SER A 77 9.00 -26.96 -10.99
N LYS A 78 9.16 -27.57 -9.81
CA LYS A 78 8.24 -27.39 -8.68
C LYS A 78 8.35 -25.98 -8.12
N LEU A 79 7.21 -25.31 -7.99
CA LEU A 79 7.13 -24.02 -7.30
C LEU A 79 7.29 -24.25 -5.79
N THR A 80 8.17 -23.49 -5.15
CA THR A 80 8.50 -23.62 -3.72
C THR A 80 8.18 -22.32 -3.01
N VAL A 81 8.13 -22.36 -1.68
CA VAL A 81 7.90 -21.16 -0.85
C VAL A 81 8.99 -20.11 -1.08
N HIS A 82 10.25 -20.53 -1.31
CA HIS A 82 11.34 -19.61 -1.60
C HIS A 82 11.07 -18.74 -2.83
N HIS A 83 10.55 -19.34 -3.91
CA HIS A 83 10.18 -18.61 -5.14
C HIS A 83 9.06 -17.59 -4.91
N ILE A 84 8.08 -17.95 -4.08
CA ILE A 84 6.99 -17.04 -3.68
C ILE A 84 7.55 -15.85 -2.88
N LEU A 85 8.40 -16.11 -1.89
CA LEU A 85 9.01 -15.06 -1.07
C LEU A 85 9.90 -14.13 -1.90
N ALA A 86 10.69 -14.67 -2.83
CA ALA A 86 11.48 -13.87 -3.76
C ALA A 86 10.60 -12.93 -4.61
N TRP A 87 9.51 -13.46 -5.17
CA TRP A 87 8.54 -12.66 -5.92
C TRP A 87 7.86 -11.57 -5.06
N VAL A 88 7.48 -11.87 -3.81
CA VAL A 88 6.93 -10.87 -2.88
C VAL A 88 7.95 -9.77 -2.57
N MET A 89 9.22 -10.12 -2.41
CA MET A 89 10.29 -9.14 -2.20
C MET A 89 10.50 -8.26 -3.43
N HIS A 90 10.48 -8.83 -4.63
CA HIS A 90 10.54 -8.07 -5.88
C HIS A 90 9.37 -7.08 -6.01
N ASN A 91 8.14 -7.53 -5.69
CA ASN A 91 6.97 -6.64 -5.65
C ASN A 91 7.15 -5.50 -4.65
N THR A 92 7.77 -5.78 -3.50
CA THR A 92 8.06 -4.77 -2.48
C THR A 92 9.01 -3.71 -3.01
N VAL A 93 10.14 -4.12 -3.61
CA VAL A 93 11.10 -3.18 -4.23
C VAL A 93 10.42 -2.33 -5.29
N ARG A 94 9.64 -2.95 -6.18
CA ARG A 94 8.90 -2.23 -7.22
C ARG A 94 7.89 -1.23 -6.64
N SER A 95 7.14 -1.64 -5.61
CA SER A 95 6.17 -0.79 -4.92
C SER A 95 6.86 0.40 -4.25
N THR A 96 7.96 0.16 -3.53
CA THR A 96 8.76 1.22 -2.89
C THR A 96 9.31 2.20 -3.91
N SER A 97 9.91 1.71 -5.01
CA SER A 97 10.44 2.58 -6.07
C SER A 97 9.34 3.41 -6.73
N SER A 98 8.16 2.82 -6.99
CA SER A 98 7.02 3.57 -7.54
C SER A 98 6.46 4.62 -6.57
N GLY A 99 6.62 4.39 -5.26
CA GLY A 99 6.21 5.30 -4.21
C GLY A 99 7.12 6.54 -4.07
N LEU A 100 8.37 6.47 -4.54
CA LEU A 100 9.34 7.57 -4.41
C LEU A 100 8.83 8.88 -5.03
N THR A 101 8.16 8.82 -6.19
CA THR A 101 7.59 10.02 -6.82
C THR A 101 6.54 10.67 -5.91
N GLN A 102 5.62 9.88 -5.37
CA GLN A 102 4.60 10.37 -4.44
C GLN A 102 5.22 10.92 -3.15
N TRP A 103 6.28 10.29 -2.66
CA TRP A 103 7.00 10.76 -1.49
C TRP A 103 7.70 12.09 -1.75
N GLY A 104 8.32 12.24 -2.92
CA GLY A 104 8.93 13.50 -3.37
C GLY A 104 7.90 14.63 -3.48
N GLU A 105 6.76 14.36 -4.11
CA GLU A 105 5.64 15.31 -4.18
C GLU A 105 5.13 15.73 -2.81
N LYS A 106 4.94 14.76 -1.90
CA LYS A 106 4.53 15.04 -0.52
C LYS A 106 5.58 15.84 0.24
N GLY A 107 6.86 15.54 0.03
CA GLY A 107 7.97 16.31 0.60
C GLY A 107 8.00 17.76 0.10
N MET A 108 7.76 17.97 -1.19
CA MET A 108 7.65 19.31 -1.77
C MET A 108 6.47 20.08 -1.19
N VAL A 109 5.30 19.45 -1.09
CA VAL A 109 4.10 20.06 -0.48
C VAL A 109 4.35 20.39 1.00
N PHE A 110 5.03 19.51 1.73
CA PHE A 110 5.42 19.78 3.11
C PHE A 110 6.35 21.00 3.17
N ALA A 111 7.43 21.03 2.38
CA ALA A 111 8.39 22.13 2.38
C ALA A 111 7.81 23.48 1.92
N THR A 112 6.76 23.49 1.09
CA THR A 112 6.07 24.73 0.70
C THR A 112 5.09 25.22 1.76
N THR A 113 4.56 24.30 2.56
CA THR A 113 3.50 24.58 3.55
C THR A 113 4.04 24.77 4.96
N HIS A 114 5.16 24.13 5.29
CA HIS A 114 5.74 24.15 6.62
C HIS A 114 6.20 25.58 6.94
N GLY A 115 5.54 26.22 7.90
CA GLY A 115 5.77 27.63 8.30
C GLY A 115 4.76 28.64 7.74
N CYS A 116 3.98 28.30 6.71
CA CYS A 116 3.00 29.22 6.11
C CYS A 116 1.64 28.54 5.93
N ARG A 117 0.87 28.44 7.03
CA ARG A 117 -0.44 27.76 7.07
C ARG A 117 -1.45 28.33 6.08
N GLU A 118 -1.33 29.61 5.74
CA GLU A 118 -2.21 30.32 4.80
C GLU A 118 -2.10 29.80 3.36
N VAL A 119 -0.93 29.31 2.93
CA VAL A 119 -0.71 28.72 1.60
C VAL A 119 -1.52 27.43 1.43
N CYS A 120 -1.74 26.70 2.53
CA CYS A 120 -2.59 25.50 2.59
C CYS A 120 -4.05 25.79 2.92
N ARG A 121 -4.50 27.05 2.92
CA ARG A 121 -5.92 27.36 2.98
C ARG A 121 -6.56 26.93 1.66
N ILE A 122 -7.14 25.74 1.68
CA ILE A 122 -8.02 25.26 0.62
C ILE A 122 -9.38 25.87 0.92
N GLU A 123 -9.93 26.60 -0.04
CA GLU A 123 -11.30 27.08 0.06
C GLU A 123 -12.23 25.85 -0.01
N GLU A 124 -12.90 25.54 1.10
CA GLU A 124 -13.86 24.45 1.14
C GLU A 124 -15.08 24.79 0.28
N LYS A 125 -15.13 24.22 -0.92
CA LYS A 125 -16.28 24.33 -1.82
C LYS A 125 -17.34 23.31 -1.38
N LEU A 126 -18.17 23.70 -0.42
CA LEU A 126 -19.25 22.88 0.16
C LEU A 126 -20.59 22.99 -0.60
N ASP A 127 -20.63 23.75 -1.68
CA ASP A 127 -21.86 23.90 -2.48
C ASP A 127 -22.30 22.55 -3.04
N LEU A 128 -23.55 22.15 -2.77
CA LEU A 128 -24.13 20.89 -3.22
C LEU A 128 -24.00 20.70 -4.73
N GLU A 129 -24.17 21.76 -5.52
CA GLU A 129 -24.01 21.71 -6.97
C GLU A 129 -22.58 21.36 -7.38
N LYS A 130 -21.55 21.87 -6.69
CA LYS A 130 -20.15 21.57 -7.05
C LYS A 130 -19.74 20.16 -6.63
N LEU A 131 -20.31 19.64 -5.54
CA LEU A 131 -20.04 18.29 -5.03
C LEU A 131 -20.78 17.20 -5.81
N TYR A 132 -22.02 17.48 -6.23
CA TYR A 132 -22.92 16.49 -6.84
C TYR A 132 -23.24 16.74 -8.32
N ALA A 133 -22.72 17.81 -8.94
CA ALA A 133 -22.87 18.00 -10.38
C ALA A 133 -22.27 16.83 -11.17
N ARG A 134 -22.87 16.56 -12.33
CA ARG A 134 -22.29 15.62 -13.30
C ARG A 134 -20.86 16.06 -13.64
N PRO A 135 -19.88 15.14 -13.72
CA PRO A 135 -18.52 15.49 -14.08
C PRO A 135 -18.49 16.16 -15.45
N LEU A 136 -18.15 17.45 -15.51
CA LEU A 136 -18.18 18.21 -16.77
C LEU A 136 -17.07 17.78 -17.74
N GLN A 137 -16.01 17.09 -17.28
CA GLN A 137 -15.00 16.48 -18.15
C GLN A 137 -14.10 15.50 -17.39
N LYS A 138 -13.83 14.32 -17.98
CA LYS A 138 -12.75 13.43 -17.52
C LYS A 138 -11.42 14.13 -17.79
N THR A 139 -10.73 14.53 -16.72
CA THR A 139 -9.41 15.13 -16.81
C THR A 139 -8.36 14.10 -16.41
N SER A 140 -7.27 13.99 -17.18
CA SER A 140 -6.14 13.14 -16.80
C SER A 140 -5.53 13.59 -15.48
N SER A 141 -5.19 12.65 -14.60
CA SER A 141 -4.55 12.90 -13.30
C SER A 141 -3.32 13.79 -13.43
N ASP A 142 -2.53 13.60 -14.49
CA ASP A 142 -1.28 14.34 -14.69
C ASP A 142 -1.52 15.82 -14.97
N ARG A 143 -2.69 16.17 -15.52
CA ARG A 143 -3.07 17.57 -15.77
C ARG A 143 -3.52 18.24 -14.48
N ILE A 144 -4.20 17.51 -13.60
CA ILE A 144 -4.57 17.99 -12.26
C ILE A 144 -3.30 18.24 -11.45
N MET A 145 -2.37 17.28 -11.42
CA MET A 145 -1.12 17.41 -10.66
C MET A 145 -0.26 18.57 -11.15
N ARG A 146 -0.13 18.77 -12.48
CA ARG A 146 0.57 19.92 -13.05
C ARG A 146 -0.11 21.25 -12.72
N ALA A 147 -1.44 21.30 -12.75
CA ALA A 147 -2.18 22.50 -12.37
C ALA A 147 -2.00 22.82 -10.88
N THR A 148 -2.05 21.81 -9.99
CA THR A 148 -1.80 21.96 -8.56
C THR A 148 -0.36 22.40 -8.29
N GLN A 149 0.63 21.85 -9.00
CA GLN A 149 2.04 22.26 -8.88
C GLN A 149 2.21 23.73 -9.30
N LYS A 150 1.59 24.16 -10.40
CA LYS A 150 1.64 25.54 -10.88
C LYS A 150 1.01 26.51 -9.87
N LEU A 151 -0.16 26.15 -9.33
CA LEU A 151 -0.84 26.94 -8.29
C LEU A 151 -0.01 27.04 -6.99
N LEU A 152 0.72 25.99 -6.61
CA LEU A 152 1.61 26.02 -5.45
C LEU A 152 2.83 26.91 -5.67
N VAL A 153 3.37 26.97 -6.90
CA VAL A 153 4.48 27.87 -7.27
C VAL A 153 4.01 29.32 -7.30
N ASP A 154 2.86 29.59 -7.91
CA ASP A 154 2.29 30.95 -8.00
C ASP A 154 1.87 31.50 -6.62
N ARG A 155 1.42 30.63 -5.70
CA ARG A 155 1.15 31.05 -4.31
C ARG A 155 2.43 31.34 -3.53
N ARG A 156 3.56 30.70 -3.86
CA ARG A 156 4.86 30.93 -3.23
C ARG A 156 5.43 32.31 -3.57
N THR A 157 5.21 32.78 -4.81
CA THR A 157 5.65 34.12 -5.26
C THR A 157 4.74 35.24 -4.77
N ALA A 158 3.50 34.92 -4.40
CA ALA A 158 2.54 35.87 -3.85
C ALA A 158 2.69 36.14 -2.33
N VAL A 159 3.45 35.31 -1.60
CA VAL A 159 3.74 35.55 -0.16
C VAL A 159 4.90 36.53 -0.04
N SER A 160 4.63 37.72 0.51
CA SER A 160 5.63 38.75 0.80
C SER A 160 6.69 38.25 1.81
N PRO A 161 7.92 38.82 1.82
CA PRO A 161 9.08 38.30 2.57
C PRO A 161 8.97 38.32 4.10
N THR A 162 7.81 38.63 4.66
CA THR A 162 7.61 38.95 6.08
C THR A 162 7.50 37.74 7.00
N CYS A 163 7.55 36.51 6.48
CA CYS A 163 7.55 35.27 7.28
C CYS A 163 8.87 34.48 7.11
N ALA A 164 10.00 35.16 7.24
CA ALA A 164 11.30 34.51 7.42
C ALA A 164 11.83 34.82 8.83
N TRP A 165 11.37 34.04 9.82
CA TRP A 165 12.01 33.85 11.12
C TRP A 165 11.71 32.42 11.62
#